data_AF-A0A531KGR7-F1
#
_entry.id   AF-A0A531KGR7-F1
#
_cell.length_a   1.000
_cell.length_b   1.000
_cell.length_c   1.000
_cell.angle_alpha   90.00
_cell.angle_beta   90.00
_cell.angle_gamma   90.00
#
_symmetry.space_group_name_H-M   'P 1'
#
loop_
_entity.id
_entity.type
_entity.pdbx_description
1 polymer ?
#
loop_
_entity_poly.entity_id
_entity_poly.type
_entity_poly.pdbx_seq_one_letter_code
_entity_poly.pdbx_strand_id
1 'polypeptide(L)'
;YNNFGDPKGYGTSTVYTVNGATETKVQEQKCTTNRVQNFNNLPTGAITQVSGNKKYLTTCTNTMYPANGAGAVIDVSLMDSLYLLMSVPSARPPELKSNDPSTSNRLYIDGVEVANGEEVDIFTVVPCGQSSQQAWEDGGNPVPAPVSNADFFYTVTGKCDFNQRPSQTVLT
;
A
#
# COMPACT_ATOMS: atom_id res chain seq x y z
N TYR A 1 -6.27 19.79 -2.30
CA TYR A 1 -7.72 20.02 -2.53
C TYR A 1 -7.86 20.98 -3.70
N ASN A 2 -8.47 20.59 -4.81
CA ASN A 2 -8.47 21.37 -6.06
C ASN A 2 -9.68 22.33 -6.22
N ASN A 3 -10.42 22.62 -5.14
CA ASN A 3 -11.54 23.60 -5.11
C ASN A 3 -12.72 23.33 -6.06
N PHE A 4 -12.79 22.17 -6.75
CA PHE A 4 -13.91 21.84 -7.64
C PHE A 4 -15.08 21.11 -6.97
N GLY A 5 -15.03 20.93 -5.65
CA GLY A 5 -16.15 20.44 -4.85
C GLY A 5 -16.59 19.02 -5.21
N ASP A 6 -15.65 18.15 -5.60
CA ASP A 6 -15.90 16.72 -5.59
C ASP A 6 -15.80 16.18 -4.13
N PRO A 7 -16.45 15.06 -3.80
CA PRO A 7 -16.41 14.51 -2.45
C PRO A 7 -15.06 13.93 -2.02
N LYS A 8 -14.17 13.60 -2.97
CA LYS A 8 -12.94 12.83 -2.72
C LYS A 8 -11.66 13.68 -2.66
N GLY A 9 -11.70 14.93 -3.11
CA GLY A 9 -10.64 15.93 -2.91
C GLY A 9 -9.34 15.65 -3.66
N TYR A 10 -9.37 15.27 -4.95
CA TYR A 10 -8.13 15.09 -5.72
C TYR A 10 -7.26 16.36 -5.76
N GLY A 11 -5.94 16.19 -5.83
CA GLY A 11 -4.98 17.29 -5.72
C GLY A 11 -3.64 17.00 -6.40
N THR A 12 -2.63 17.78 -6.02
CA THR A 12 -1.26 17.60 -6.47
C THR A 12 -0.49 16.79 -5.44
N SER A 13 0.20 15.74 -5.89
CA SER A 13 1.18 14.99 -5.10
C SER A 13 2.56 15.29 -5.67
N THR A 14 3.55 15.49 -4.80
CA THR A 14 4.95 15.65 -5.21
C THR A 14 5.79 14.59 -4.50
N VAL A 15 6.68 13.95 -5.24
CA VAL A 15 7.61 12.95 -4.72
C VAL A 15 9.01 13.53 -4.75
N TYR A 16 9.71 13.37 -3.63
CA TYR A 16 11.09 13.79 -3.45
C TYR A 16 11.95 12.57 -3.12
N THR A 17 13.17 12.54 -3.63
CA THR A 17 14.24 11.72 -3.05
C THR A 17 14.96 12.53 -1.98
N VAL A 18 15.23 11.92 -0.83
CA VAL A 18 15.91 12.56 0.29
C VAL A 18 17.31 11.97 0.43
N ASN A 19 18.33 12.83 0.47
CA ASN A 19 19.71 12.44 0.79
C ASN A 19 20.23 13.36 1.90
N GLY A 20 20.28 12.84 3.13
CA GLY A 20 20.52 13.65 4.32
C GLY A 20 19.44 14.72 4.48
N ALA A 21 19.85 16.00 4.51
CA ALA A 21 18.93 17.14 4.60
C ALA A 21 18.48 17.68 3.23
N THR A 22 18.92 17.09 2.12
CA THR A 22 18.59 17.57 0.77
C THR A 22 17.41 16.80 0.19
N GLU A 23 16.33 17.53 -0.12
CA GLU A 23 15.17 17.01 -0.84
C GLU A 23 15.28 17.37 -2.33
N THR A 24 15.22 16.37 -3.21
CA THR A 24 15.20 16.57 -4.65
C THR A 24 13.87 16.11 -5.20
N LYS A 25 13.12 17.03 -5.81
CA LYS A 25 11.85 16.69 -6.48
C LYS A 25 12.15 15.80 -7.68
N VAL A 26 11.54 14.62 -7.71
CA VAL A 26 11.74 13.64 -8.79
C VAL A 26 10.47 13.40 -9.61
N GLN A 27 9.31 13.73 -9.05
CA GLN A 27 8.03 13.53 -9.72
C GLN A 27 6.95 14.43 -9.14
N GLU A 28 6.04 14.90 -9.98
CA GLU A 28 4.78 15.53 -9.57
C GLU A 28 3.63 14.85 -10.29
N GLN A 29 2.57 14.53 -9.55
CA GLN A 29 1.28 14.19 -10.13
C GLN A 29 0.29 15.30 -9.84
N LYS A 30 -0.29 15.89 -10.89
CA LYS A 30 -1.32 16.92 -10.75
C LYS A 30 -2.65 16.39 -11.24
N CYS A 31 -3.62 16.28 -10.33
CA CYS A 31 -4.98 15.89 -10.68
C CYS A 31 -5.92 17.09 -10.77
N THR A 32 -6.68 17.16 -11.86
CA THR A 32 -7.67 18.20 -12.14
C THR A 32 -9.04 17.56 -12.24
N THR A 33 -10.01 18.11 -11.52
CA THR A 33 -11.39 17.63 -11.50
C THR A 33 -12.32 18.64 -12.14
N ASN A 34 -13.16 18.19 -13.07
CA ASN A 34 -14.16 19.02 -13.74
C ASN A 34 -15.55 18.40 -13.60
N ARG A 35 -16.59 19.24 -13.59
CA ARG A 35 -17.97 18.75 -13.73
C ARG A 35 -18.30 18.53 -15.19
N VAL A 36 -18.86 17.39 -15.52
CA VAL A 36 -19.23 17.00 -16.88
C VAL A 36 -20.71 16.65 -16.95
N GLN A 37 -21.30 16.73 -18.15
CA GLN A 37 -22.71 16.37 -18.36
C GLN A 37 -22.89 14.86 -18.55
N ASN A 38 -21.89 14.20 -19.15
CA ASN A 38 -21.85 12.77 -19.40
C ASN A 38 -20.39 12.26 -19.36
N PHE A 39 -20.22 10.95 -19.50
CA PHE A 39 -18.92 10.26 -19.46
C PHE A 39 -18.52 9.71 -20.83
N ASN A 40 -18.84 10.42 -21.91
CA ASN A 40 -18.51 10.00 -23.26
C ASN A 40 -17.10 10.49 -23.65
N ASN A 41 -16.37 9.70 -24.44
CA ASN A 41 -15.05 10.05 -24.98
C ASN A 41 -14.05 10.51 -23.90
N LEU A 42 -13.96 9.76 -22.81
CA LEU A 42 -13.09 10.12 -21.71
C LEU A 42 -11.61 9.90 -22.08
N PRO A 43 -10.71 10.79 -21.62
CA PRO A 43 -9.28 10.53 -21.68
C PRO A 43 -8.92 9.22 -20.98
N THR A 44 -7.94 8.49 -21.50
CA THR A 44 -7.41 7.28 -20.86
C THR A 44 -6.96 7.59 -19.43
N GLY A 45 -7.32 6.72 -18.47
CA GLY A 45 -7.01 6.92 -17.06
C GLY A 45 -7.87 7.97 -16.34
N ALA A 46 -8.91 8.50 -17.01
CA ALA A 46 -9.92 9.34 -16.38
C ALA A 46 -10.63 8.62 -15.23
N ILE A 47 -10.75 9.31 -14.09
CA ILE A 47 -11.53 8.85 -12.95
C ILE A 47 -12.90 9.52 -13.02
N THR A 48 -13.95 8.71 -13.00
CA THR A 48 -15.33 9.19 -13.00
C THR A 48 -15.94 9.08 -11.61
N GLN A 49 -16.75 10.07 -11.24
CA GLN A 49 -17.50 10.04 -10.00
C GLN A 49 -18.87 10.67 -10.18
N VAL A 50 -19.88 10.10 -9.53
CA VAL A 50 -21.22 10.67 -9.43
C VAL A 50 -21.49 11.03 -7.98
N SER A 51 -22.02 12.23 -7.74
CA SER A 51 -22.48 12.67 -6.40
C SER A 51 -23.79 13.43 -6.56
N GLY A 52 -24.89 12.82 -6.12
CA GLY A 52 -26.25 13.26 -6.46
C GLY A 52 -26.42 13.31 -7.99
N ASN A 53 -26.94 14.42 -8.51
CA ASN A 53 -27.12 14.62 -9.95
C ASN A 53 -25.88 15.16 -10.67
N LYS A 54 -24.73 15.25 -9.98
CA LYS A 54 -23.51 15.82 -10.53
C LYS A 54 -22.56 14.71 -10.96
N LYS A 55 -21.96 14.85 -12.14
CA LYS A 55 -20.90 13.98 -12.64
C LYS A 55 -19.57 14.72 -12.65
N TYR A 56 -18.52 14.06 -12.19
CA TYR A 56 -17.18 14.58 -12.06
C TYR A 56 -16.22 13.71 -12.86
N LEU A 57 -15.35 14.36 -13.60
CA LEU A 57 -14.27 13.78 -14.37
C LEU A 57 -12.96 14.30 -13.80
N THR A 58 -12.13 13.41 -13.29
CA THR A 58 -10.78 13.74 -12.83
C THR A 58 -9.74 13.16 -13.77
N THR A 59 -8.81 13.98 -14.23
CA THR A 59 -7.62 13.54 -14.97
C THR A 59 -6.38 13.87 -14.16
N CYS A 60 -5.38 13.00 -14.21
CA CYS A 60 -4.11 13.19 -13.51
C CYS A 60 -2.95 13.14 -14.50
N THR A 61 -2.03 14.08 -14.41
CA THR A 61 -0.83 14.13 -15.23
C THR A 61 0.39 13.96 -14.35
N ASN A 62 1.30 13.07 -14.74
CA ASN A 62 2.61 12.92 -14.11
C ASN A 62 3.65 13.76 -14.87
N THR A 63 4.46 14.49 -14.13
CA THR A 63 5.63 15.24 -14.62
C THR A 63 6.85 14.71 -13.89
N MET A 64 7.83 14.19 -14.63
CA MET A 64 9.10 13.72 -14.04
C MET A 64 10.10 14.87 -13.94
N TYR A 65 10.97 14.80 -12.93
CA TYR A 65 12.03 15.77 -12.71
C TYR A 65 13.36 15.01 -12.52
N PRO A 66 14.34 15.18 -13.43
CA PRO A 66 14.28 15.92 -14.69
C PRO A 66 13.25 15.33 -15.68
N ALA A 67 12.88 16.09 -16.71
CA ALA A 67 11.78 15.73 -17.63
C ALA A 67 11.94 14.36 -18.32
N ASN A 68 13.18 13.92 -18.54
CA ASN A 68 13.51 12.62 -19.13
C ASN A 68 13.92 11.57 -18.09
N GLY A 69 13.76 11.87 -16.80
CA GLY A 69 14.06 10.96 -15.70
C GLY A 69 13.00 9.86 -15.62
N ALA A 70 13.38 8.73 -15.00
CA ALA A 70 12.46 7.61 -14.74
C ALA A 70 11.34 7.97 -13.75
N GLY A 71 11.41 9.13 -13.09
CA GLY A 71 10.54 9.50 -11.98
C GLY A 71 11.07 8.98 -10.65
N ALA A 72 10.19 8.89 -9.65
CA ALA A 72 10.54 8.29 -8.38
C ALA A 72 10.62 6.76 -8.53
N VAL A 73 11.82 6.20 -8.42
CA VAL A 73 11.97 4.77 -8.13
C VAL A 73 11.92 4.62 -6.61
N ILE A 74 10.75 4.27 -6.09
CA ILE A 74 10.62 3.90 -4.67
C ILE A 74 11.04 2.44 -4.57
N ASP A 75 12.31 2.23 -4.25
CA ASP A 75 12.79 0.91 -3.86
C ASP A 75 12.41 0.68 -2.40
N VAL A 76 11.33 -0.05 -2.18
CA VAL A 76 10.85 -0.40 -0.85
C VAL A 76 11.82 -1.34 -0.11
N SER A 77 12.78 -1.97 -0.81
CA SER A 77 13.87 -2.73 -0.17
C SER A 77 14.89 -1.81 0.53
N LEU A 78 14.91 -0.52 0.18
CA LEU A 78 15.72 0.50 0.84
C LEU A 78 14.98 1.18 2.00
N MET A 79 13.74 0.78 2.30
CA MET A 79 13.03 1.26 3.49
C MET A 79 13.56 0.53 4.73
N ASP A 80 14.07 1.29 5.71
CA ASP A 80 14.71 0.73 6.91
C ASP A 80 13.80 -0.16 7.77
N SER A 81 12.48 -0.02 7.70
CA SER A 81 11.54 -0.83 8.50
C SER A 81 10.14 -0.87 7.88
N LEU A 82 9.78 -1.99 7.28
CA LEU A 82 8.39 -2.33 6.91
C LEU A 82 8.03 -3.71 7.48
N TYR A 83 6.97 -3.78 8.27
CA TYR A 83 6.56 -5.00 8.97
C TYR A 83 5.06 -4.97 9.28
N LEU A 84 4.51 -6.13 9.65
CA LEU A 84 3.14 -6.25 10.15
C LEU A 84 3.14 -6.05 11.66
N LEU A 85 2.25 -5.19 12.14
CA LEU A 85 1.99 -4.97 13.57
C LEU A 85 0.57 -5.42 13.88
N MET A 86 0.44 -6.38 14.80
CA MET A 86 -0.82 -6.60 15.49
C MET A 86 -0.79 -5.86 16.82
N SER A 87 -1.76 -4.97 17.02
CA SER A 87 -1.93 -4.25 18.29
C SER A 87 -3.29 -4.62 18.90
N VAL A 88 -3.25 -5.39 19.98
CA VAL A 88 -4.44 -5.87 20.69
C VAL A 88 -4.26 -5.50 22.16
N PRO A 89 -5.02 -4.54 22.71
CA PRO A 89 -4.81 -4.07 24.08
C PRO A 89 -4.91 -5.15 25.17
N SER A 90 -5.64 -6.24 24.92
CA SER A 90 -5.77 -7.38 25.82
C SER A 90 -4.70 -8.46 25.64
N ALA A 91 -3.94 -8.41 24.55
CA ALA A 91 -2.91 -9.39 24.22
C ALA A 91 -1.71 -9.31 25.16
N ARG A 92 -0.94 -10.39 25.21
CA ARG A 92 0.28 -10.49 26.03
C ARG A 92 1.45 -11.04 25.20
N PRO A 93 2.32 -10.18 24.64
CA PRO A 93 2.34 -8.70 24.73
C PRO A 93 1.28 -8.00 23.84
N PRO A 94 0.92 -6.74 24.14
CA PRO A 94 -0.13 -6.01 23.43
C PRO A 94 0.23 -5.60 22.00
N GLU A 95 1.52 -5.67 21.65
CA GLU A 95 2.03 -5.45 20.30
C GLU A 95 2.85 -6.66 19.88
N LEU A 96 2.50 -7.22 18.71
CA LEU A 96 3.24 -8.30 18.06
C LEU A 96 3.70 -7.81 16.69
N LYS A 97 4.98 -8.02 16.38
CA LYS A 97 5.62 -7.50 15.17
C LYS A 97 6.23 -8.63 14.37
N SER A 98 6.02 -8.60 13.06
CA SER A 98 6.59 -9.62 12.18
C SER A 98 8.12 -9.55 12.11
N ASN A 99 8.71 -8.37 12.31
CA ASN A 99 10.16 -8.13 12.32
C ASN A 99 10.76 -8.11 13.74
N ASP A 100 10.12 -8.74 14.72
CA ASP A 100 10.66 -8.88 16.07
C ASP A 100 10.74 -10.36 16.43
N PRO A 101 11.94 -10.94 16.63
CA PRO A 101 12.13 -12.37 16.87
C PRO A 101 11.46 -12.88 18.15
N SER A 102 11.06 -11.97 19.06
CA SER A 102 10.36 -12.32 20.29
C SER A 102 8.85 -12.46 20.13
N THR A 103 8.27 -11.95 19.03
CA THR A 103 6.81 -11.93 18.82
C THR A 103 6.36 -12.46 17.45
N SER A 104 7.26 -12.55 16.49
CA SER A 104 7.00 -13.03 15.13
C SER A 104 6.45 -14.45 15.07
N ASN A 105 6.80 -15.32 16.03
CA ASN A 105 6.28 -16.68 16.17
C ASN A 105 4.78 -16.77 16.48
N ARG A 106 4.10 -15.63 16.61
CA ARG A 106 2.65 -15.54 16.70
C ARG A 106 1.98 -15.36 15.34
N LEU A 107 2.74 -15.11 14.29
CA LEU A 107 2.28 -15.04 12.91
C LEU A 107 2.28 -16.43 12.27
N TYR A 108 1.21 -16.74 11.56
CA TYR A 108 1.05 -17.90 10.72
C TYR A 108 0.98 -17.47 9.26
N ILE A 109 1.67 -18.21 8.39
CA ILE A 109 1.79 -17.92 6.97
C ILE A 109 1.44 -19.19 6.22
N ASP A 110 0.34 -19.13 5.46
CA ASP A 110 -0.25 -20.24 4.73
C ASP A 110 -0.45 -21.49 5.61
N GLY A 111 -0.89 -21.26 6.85
CA GLY A 111 -1.17 -22.29 7.85
C GLY A 111 0.03 -22.74 8.67
N VAL A 112 1.23 -22.21 8.40
CA VAL A 112 2.48 -22.57 9.10
C VAL A 112 2.89 -21.46 10.05
N GLU A 113 3.10 -21.79 11.32
CA GLU A 113 3.63 -20.84 12.30
C GLU A 113 5.08 -20.47 11.99
N VAL A 114 5.42 -19.20 12.15
CA VAL A 114 6.79 -18.70 12.07
C VAL A 114 7.63 -19.30 13.21
N ALA A 115 8.83 -19.76 12.91
CA ALA A 115 9.70 -20.36 13.92
C ALA A 115 10.11 -19.36 15.00
N ASN A 116 10.23 -19.84 16.24
CA ASN A 116 10.67 -19.02 17.38
C ASN A 116 12.06 -18.43 17.15
N GLY A 117 12.20 -17.11 17.33
CA GLY A 117 13.46 -16.40 17.15
C GLY A 117 13.75 -15.93 15.71
N GLU A 118 12.84 -16.20 14.76
CA GLU A 118 12.99 -15.75 13.37
C GLU A 118 12.28 -14.42 13.12
N GLU A 119 12.85 -13.55 12.30
CA GLU A 119 12.14 -12.37 11.79
C GLU A 119 11.45 -12.70 10.46
N VAL A 120 10.35 -12.00 10.19
CA VAL A 120 9.60 -12.12 8.95
C VAL A 120 9.75 -10.84 8.13
N ASP A 121 10.42 -10.99 7.00
CA ASP A 121 10.40 -10.01 5.92
C ASP A 121 9.04 -10.05 5.22
N ILE A 122 8.28 -8.95 5.35
CA ILE A 122 6.96 -8.79 4.74
C ILE A 122 6.98 -8.99 3.21
N PHE A 123 8.08 -8.67 2.54
CA PHE A 123 8.20 -8.82 1.08
C PHE A 123 8.31 -10.28 0.65
N THR A 124 8.75 -11.17 1.54
CA THR A 124 8.81 -12.61 1.27
C THR A 124 7.47 -13.31 1.50
N VAL A 125 6.60 -12.72 2.33
CA VAL A 125 5.35 -13.37 2.79
C VAL A 125 4.08 -12.71 2.27
N VAL A 126 4.21 -11.57 1.59
CA VAL A 126 3.14 -10.93 0.83
C VAL A 126 3.47 -11.08 -0.65
N PRO A 127 3.15 -12.25 -1.25
CA PRO A 127 3.61 -12.55 -2.58
C PRO A 127 2.92 -11.68 -3.62
N CYS A 128 3.68 -11.44 -4.67
CA CYS A 128 3.33 -10.63 -5.79
C CYS A 128 2.17 -11.22 -6.61
N GLY A 129 1.02 -10.55 -6.68
CA GLY A 129 -0.15 -10.98 -7.44
C GLY A 129 -0.77 -12.30 -6.95
N GLN A 130 -0.29 -12.83 -5.83
CA GLN A 130 -0.75 -14.06 -5.21
C GLN A 130 -1.32 -13.73 -3.83
N SER A 131 -2.32 -14.51 -3.42
CA SER A 131 -2.87 -14.38 -2.08
C SER A 131 -2.10 -15.30 -1.13
N SER A 132 -1.75 -14.80 0.05
CA SER A 132 -1.30 -15.58 1.19
C SER A 132 -2.35 -15.50 2.30
N GLN A 133 -2.65 -16.65 2.90
CA GLN A 133 -3.49 -16.71 4.10
C GLN A 133 -2.59 -16.50 5.31
N GLN A 134 -2.91 -15.49 6.11
CA GLN A 134 -2.13 -15.19 7.30
C GLN A 134 -3.04 -15.16 8.52
N ALA A 135 -2.47 -15.50 9.67
CA ALA A 135 -3.19 -15.43 10.93
C ALA A 135 -2.28 -14.97 12.07
N TRP A 136 -2.85 -14.38 13.11
CA TRP A 136 -2.16 -14.02 14.35
C TRP A 136 -2.81 -14.69 15.56
N GLU A 137 -1.97 -15.19 16.45
CA GLU A 137 -2.32 -15.59 17.81
C GLU A 137 -1.98 -14.44 18.79
N ASP A 138 -2.88 -14.11 19.71
CA ASP A 138 -2.77 -12.90 20.54
C ASP A 138 -2.11 -13.09 21.92
N GLY A 139 -1.52 -14.25 22.18
CA GLY A 139 -0.84 -14.63 23.41
C GLY A 139 -1.73 -15.38 24.42
N GLY A 140 -2.94 -15.80 24.03
CA GLY A 140 -3.81 -16.70 24.80
C GLY A 140 -3.34 -18.15 24.85
N ASN A 141 -2.53 -18.58 23.88
CA ASN A 141 -2.01 -19.94 23.73
C ASN A 141 -0.47 -19.98 23.74
N PRO A 142 0.14 -21.07 24.23
CA PRO A 142 1.55 -21.32 23.97
C PRO A 142 1.77 -21.60 22.49
N VAL A 143 2.87 -21.12 21.94
CA VAL A 143 3.36 -21.48 20.60
C VAL A 143 4.63 -22.34 20.72
N PRO A 144 4.85 -23.35 19.85
CA PRO A 144 4.06 -23.60 18.64
C PRO A 144 2.71 -24.26 18.86
N ALA A 145 1.72 -23.86 18.07
CA ALA A 145 0.37 -24.41 18.09
C ALA A 145 -0.22 -24.60 16.68
N PRO A 146 -1.29 -25.40 16.52
CA PRO A 146 -2.02 -25.46 15.26
C PRO A 146 -2.65 -24.10 14.90
N VAL A 147 -2.67 -23.74 13.62
CA VAL A 147 -3.25 -22.46 13.14
C VAL A 147 -4.72 -22.25 13.52
N SER A 148 -5.46 -23.32 13.82
CA SER A 148 -6.83 -23.23 14.36
C SER A 148 -6.93 -22.51 15.71
N ASN A 149 -5.80 -22.35 16.41
CA ASN A 149 -5.72 -21.64 17.68
C ASN A 149 -5.42 -20.15 17.52
N ALA A 150 -5.18 -19.67 16.30
CA ALA A 150 -5.04 -18.24 16.04
C ALA A 150 -6.40 -17.52 16.19
N ASP A 151 -6.34 -16.22 16.47
CA ASP A 151 -7.51 -15.40 16.81
C ASP A 151 -7.94 -14.52 15.63
N PHE A 152 -6.99 -14.10 14.80
CA PHE A 152 -7.21 -13.20 13.68
C PHE A 152 -6.77 -13.87 12.39
N PHE A 153 -7.69 -13.99 11.42
CA PHE A 153 -7.42 -14.59 10.11
C PHE A 153 -7.68 -13.57 9.01
N TYR A 154 -6.75 -13.45 8.08
CA TYR A 154 -6.88 -12.55 6.93
C TYR A 154 -6.19 -13.12 5.70
N THR A 155 -6.53 -12.55 4.55
CA THR A 155 -5.85 -12.85 3.29
C THR A 155 -5.19 -11.59 2.80
N VAL A 156 -3.90 -11.69 2.48
CA VAL A 156 -3.11 -10.59 1.94
C VAL A 156 -2.72 -10.92 0.52
N THR A 157 -2.81 -9.93 -0.38
CA THR A 157 -2.37 -10.07 -1.77
C THR A 157 -1.46 -8.89 -2.08
N GLY A 158 -0.21 -9.17 -2.44
CA GLY A 158 0.70 -8.14 -2.91
C GLY A 158 0.21 -7.61 -4.26
N LYS A 159 -0.04 -6.31 -4.38
CA LYS A 159 -0.27 -5.70 -5.70
C LYS A 159 1.07 -5.34 -6.31
N CYS A 160 1.53 -6.16 -7.24
CA CYS A 160 2.75 -5.90 -7.99
C CYS A 160 2.54 -4.99 -9.17
N ASP A 161 3.63 -4.34 -9.57
CA ASP A 161 3.65 -3.30 -10.60
C ASP A 161 2.61 -2.20 -10.35
N PHE A 162 2.19 -2.07 -9.09
CA PHE A 162 1.46 -0.93 -8.62
C PHE A 162 2.49 0.19 -8.44
N ASN A 163 2.92 0.77 -9.57
CA ASN A 163 3.03 2.22 -9.63
C ASN A 163 1.81 2.73 -8.88
N GLN A 164 2.00 3.49 -7.79
CA GLN A 164 0.89 4.08 -7.08
C GLN A 164 0.02 4.82 -8.10
N ARG A 165 -1.09 4.16 -8.47
CA ARG A 165 -1.94 4.41 -9.66
C ARG A 165 -1.34 3.94 -11.00
N PRO A 166 -2.13 3.19 -11.81
CA PRO A 166 -1.67 2.73 -13.10
C PRO A 166 -1.44 3.92 -14.05
N SER A 167 -0.24 4.02 -14.62
CA SER A 167 -0.10 4.58 -15.97
C SER A 167 -0.40 3.46 -16.95
N GLN A 168 -1.62 3.43 -17.51
CA GLN A 168 -1.98 2.51 -18.58
C GLN A 168 -1.51 3.02 -19.95
N THR A 169 -0.23 3.38 -20.09
CA THR A 169 0.34 3.65 -21.41
C THR A 169 1.58 2.77 -21.61
N VAL A 170 1.37 1.64 -22.27
CA VAL A 170 2.44 0.90 -22.94
C VAL A 170 2.80 1.71 -24.19
N LEU A 171 4.08 2.06 -24.34
CA LEU A 171 4.60 2.64 -25.57
C LEU A 171 4.66 1.57 -26.65
N THR A 172 3.80 1.70 -27.65
CA THR A 172 4.10 1.39 -29.06
C THR A 172 3.46 2.46 -29.93
#